data_AF-A0ABD0ZXF5-F1
#
_entry.id   AF-A0ABD0ZXF5-F1
#
_cell.length_a   1.000
_cell.length_b   1.000
_cell.length_c   1.000
_cell.angle_alpha   90.00
_cell.angle_beta   90.00
_cell.angle_gamma   90.00
#
_symmetry.space_group_name_H-M   'P 1'
#
loop_
_entity.id
_entity.type
_entity.pdbx_description
1 polymer ?
#
loop_
_entity_poly.entity_id
_entity_poly.type
_entity_poly.pdbx_seq_one_letter_code
_entity_poly.pdbx_strand_id
1 'polypeptide(L)' 'MASRINVAGFALFTVVFAVISSLAGAQSLAPAPAPTSDGTSIDQGIAYLLMVVALVLTYLIHPLDASSSLSFF' A
#
# COMPACT_ATOMS: atom_id res chain seq x y z
N MET A 1 18.09 57.33 29.78
CA MET A 1 16.83 56.60 30.06
C MET A 1 16.42 55.68 28.90
N ALA A 2 16.44 56.13 27.64
CA ALA A 2 16.07 55.32 26.46
C ALA A 2 16.80 53.95 26.32
N SER A 3 18.11 53.89 26.59
CA SER A 3 18.88 52.64 26.52
C SER A 3 18.40 51.55 27.50
N ARG A 4 17.95 51.92 28.71
CA ARG A 4 17.47 50.95 29.71
C ARG A 4 16.10 50.36 29.35
N ILE A 5 15.25 51.16 28.71
CA ILE A 5 13.93 50.74 28.20
C ILE A 5 14.10 49.76 27.03
N ASN A 6 15.05 50.01 26.13
CA ASN A 6 15.35 49.09 25.03
C ASN A 6 15.88 47.73 25.52
N VAL A 7 16.74 47.73 26.55
CA VAL A 7 17.25 46.49 27.17
C VAL A 7 16.12 45.70 27.84
N ALA A 8 15.23 46.37 28.57
CA ALA A 8 14.07 45.72 29.19
C ALA A 8 13.09 45.14 28.15
N GLY A 9 12.86 45.86 27.04
CA GLY A 9 12.03 45.38 25.94
C GLY A 9 12.62 44.14 25.26
N PHE A 10 13.94 44.12 25.04
CA PHE A 10 14.62 42.97 24.46
C PHE A 10 14.59 41.75 25.40
N ALA A 11 14.80 41.96 26.70
CA ALA A 11 14.71 40.91 27.71
C ALA A 11 13.29 40.32 27.82
N LEU A 12 12.25 41.15 27.71
CA LEU A 12 10.87 40.66 27.68
C LEU A 12 10.60 39.83 26.42
N PHE A 13 11.05 40.31 25.26
CA PHE A 13 10.90 39.59 24.00
C PHE A 13 11.57 38.21 24.04
N THR A 14 12.80 38.11 24.55
CA THR A 14 13.52 36.84 24.63
C THR A 14 12.86 35.86 25.59
N VAL A 15 12.34 36.32 26.74
CA VAL A 15 11.60 35.47 27.68
C VAL A 15 10.31 34.95 27.05
N VAL A 16 9.53 35.82 26.41
CA VAL A 16 8.29 35.42 25.72
C VAL A 16 8.59 34.43 24.59
N PHE A 17 9.61 34.70 23.79
CA PHE A 17 10.01 33.83 22.69
C PHE A 17 10.48 32.45 23.17
N ALA A 18 11.24 32.40 24.28
CA ALA A 18 11.70 31.15 24.86
C ALA A 18 10.55 30.28 25.39
N VAL A 19 9.56 30.89 26.05
CA VAL A 19 8.37 30.19 26.54
C VAL A 19 7.56 29.61 25.38
N ILE A 20 7.31 30.39 24.33
CA ILE A 20 6.55 29.93 23.15
C ILE A 20 7.30 28.82 22.41
N SER A 21 8.63 28.95 22.27
CA SER A 21 9.46 27.95 21.59
C SER A 21 9.48 26.61 22.32
N SER A 22 9.41 26.60 23.65
CA SER A 22 9.32 25.37 24.45
C SER A 22 8.00 24.60 24.25
N LEU A 23 6.96 25.26 23.72
CA LEU A 23 5.67 24.64 23.41
C LEU A 23 5.66 24.01 22.00
N ALA A 24 6.68 24.27 21.18
CA ALA A 24 6.80 23.67 19.85
C ALA A 24 7.22 22.20 19.95
N GLY A 25 6.26 21.31 20.17
CA GLY A 25 6.48 19.86 20.10
C GLY A 25 6.60 19.39 18.65
N ALA A 26 7.73 18.79 18.28
CA ALA A 26 7.90 18.14 16.98
C ALA A 26 6.86 17.03 16.81
N GLN A 27 5.89 17.24 15.92
CA GLN A 27 4.89 16.21 15.60
C GLN A 27 5.56 15.17 14.71
N SER A 28 5.88 14.00 15.28
CA SER A 28 6.28 12.85 14.49
C SER A 28 5.04 12.29 13.80
N LEU A 29 5.00 12.33 12.46
CA LEU A 29 3.96 11.62 11.71
C LEU A 29 4.09 10.13 12.02
N ALA A 30 2.96 9.50 12.37
CA ALA A 30 2.91 8.06 12.49
C ALA A 30 3.38 7.41 11.17
N PRO A 31 4.12 6.28 11.24
CA PRO A 31 4.48 5.53 10.04
C PRO A 31 3.24 5.22 9.19
N ALA A 32 3.37 5.32 7.86
CA ALA A 32 2.30 4.95 6.97
C ALA A 32 1.89 3.48 7.19
N PRO A 33 0.59 3.14 7.09
CA PRO A 33 0.15 1.74 7.17
C PRO A 33 0.88 0.87 6.14
N ALA A 34 1.16 -0.38 6.52
CA ALA A 34 1.74 -1.35 5.60
C ALA A 34 0.81 -1.58 4.40
N PRO A 35 1.35 -1.79 3.18
CA PRO A 35 0.53 -2.13 2.03
C PRO A 35 -0.23 -3.44 2.27
N THR A 36 -1.54 -3.43 2.03
CA THR A 36 -2.39 -4.62 2.10
C THR A 36 -2.53 -5.20 0.69
N SER A 37 -1.77 -6.26 0.41
CA SER A 37 -1.97 -7.13 -0.75
C SER A 37 -1.86 -8.57 -0.27
N ASP A 38 -2.96 -9.31 -0.31
CA ASP A 38 -3.07 -10.68 0.21
C ASP A 38 -2.80 -11.76 -0.86
N GLY A 39 -2.48 -11.36 -2.10
CA GLY A 39 -2.12 -12.25 -3.22
C GLY A 39 -3.25 -13.19 -3.71
N THR A 40 -4.34 -13.30 -2.96
CA THR A 40 -5.42 -14.30 -3.18
C THR A 40 -6.15 -14.10 -4.49
N SER A 41 -6.29 -12.87 -4.97
CA SER A 41 -6.96 -12.59 -6.25
C SER A 41 -6.18 -13.14 -7.45
N ILE A 42 -4.84 -13.14 -7.39
CA ILE A 42 -3.98 -13.74 -8.42
C ILE A 42 -4.11 -15.27 -8.36
N ASP A 43 -4.01 -15.84 -7.16
CA ASP A 43 -4.14 -17.28 -6.96
C ASP A 43 -5.50 -17.81 -7.43
N GLN A 44 -6.59 -17.11 -7.10
CA GLN A 44 -7.94 -17.42 -7.55
C GLN A 44 -8.08 -17.26 -9.08
N GLY A 45 -7.47 -16.23 -9.66
CA GLY A 45 -7.45 -16.02 -11.10
C GLY A 45 -6.76 -17.16 -11.84
N ILE A 46 -5.58 -17.59 -11.36
CA ILE A 46 -4.86 -18.76 -11.90
C ILE A 46 -5.70 -20.03 -11.72
N ALA A 47 -6.31 -20.24 -10.55
CA ALA A 47 -7.17 -21.40 -10.31
C ALA A 47 -8.34 -21.46 -11.30
N TYR A 48 -9.02 -20.34 -11.55
CA TYR A 48 -10.13 -20.28 -12.50
C TYR A 48 -9.65 -20.47 -13.94
N LEU A 49 -8.51 -19.89 -14.32
CA LEU A 49 -7.91 -20.09 -15.64
C LEU A 49 -7.56 -21.57 -15.87
N LEU A 50 -6.92 -22.23 -14.90
CA LEU A 50 -6.59 -23.65 -14.97
C LEU A 50 -7.86 -24.51 -15.03
N MET A 51 -8.91 -24.15 -14.28
CA MET A 51 -10.21 -24.83 -14.35
C MET A 51 -10.81 -24.76 -15.76
N VAL A 52 -10.80 -23.57 -16.39
CA VAL A 52 -11.28 -23.40 -17.77
C VAL A 52 -10.40 -24.16 -18.76
N VAL A 53 -9.08 -24.11 -18.63
CA VAL A 53 -8.16 -24.89 -19.47
C VAL A 53 -8.47 -26.37 -19.37
N ALA A 54 -8.65 -26.90 -18.15
CA ALA A 54 -9.02 -28.30 -17.95
C ALA A 54 -10.37 -28.65 -18.59
N LEU A 55 -11.36 -27.77 -18.47
CA LEU A 55 -12.66 -27.94 -19.10
C LEU A 55 -12.56 -27.99 -20.64
N VAL A 56 -11.73 -27.10 -21.23
CA VAL A 56 -11.48 -27.09 -22.67
C VAL A 56 -10.74 -28.36 -23.11
N LEU A 57 -9.65 -28.72 -22.42
CA LEU A 57 -8.87 -29.92 -22.74
C LEU A 57 -9.74 -31.18 -22.69
N THR A 58 -10.55 -31.34 -21.64
CA THR A 58 -11.47 -32.47 -21.55
C THR A 58 -12.49 -32.46 -22.67
N TYR A 59 -13.10 -31.32 -22.99
CA TYR A 59 -14.05 -31.23 -24.11
C TYR A 59 -13.41 -31.54 -25.48
N LEU A 60 -12.14 -31.17 -25.68
CA LEU A 60 -11.42 -31.43 -26.92
C LEU A 60 -10.95 -32.89 -27.03
N ILE A 61 -10.50 -33.51 -25.94
CA ILE A 61 -10.00 -34.89 -25.96
C ILE A 61 -11.14 -35.89 -26.27
N HIS A 62 -12.37 -35.65 -25.80
CA HIS A 62 -13.53 -36.52 -26.08
C HIS A 62 -13.76 -36.82 -27.59
N PRO A 63 -13.91 -35.81 -28.48
CA PRO A 63 -14.07 -36.05 -29.92
C PRO A 63 -12.78 -36.47 -30.61
N LEU A 64 -11.60 -36.08 -30.11
CA LEU A 64 -10.31 -36.50 -30.67
C LEU A 64 -10.08 -38.01 -30.47
N ASP A 65 -10.40 -38.53 -29.28
CA ASP A 65 -10.34 -39.96 -28.98
C ASP A 65 -11.34 -40.76 -29.82
N ALA A 66 -12.56 -40.25 -30.02
CA ALA A 66 -13.55 -40.86 -30.89
C ALA A 66 -13.13 -40.86 -32.37
N SER A 67 -12.50 -39.78 -32.82
CA SER A 67 -12.00 -39.66 -34.20
C SER A 67 -10.82 -40.58 -34.47
N SER A 68 -9.90 -40.70 -33.51
CA SER A 68 -8.75 -41.60 -33.62
C SER A 68 -9.17 -43.07 -33.68
N SER A 69 -10.16 -43.47 -32.88
CA SER A 69 -10.72 -44.83 -32.93
C SER A 69 -11.46 -45.11 -34.23
N LEU A 70 -12.24 -44.16 -34.78
CA LEU A 70 -12.85 -44.30 -36.11
C LEU A 70 -11.80 -44.46 -37.22
N SER A 71 -10.69 -43.72 -37.15
CA SER A 71 -9.62 -43.78 -38.16
C SER A 71 -8.80 -45.09 -38.14
N PHE A 72 -8.92 -45.88 -37.07
CA PHE A 72 -8.23 -47.16 -36.91
C PHE A 72 -9.02 -48.34 -37.49
N PHE A 73 -10.32 -48.17 -37.76
CA PHE A 73 -11.19 -49.16 -38.42
C PHE A 73 -11.35 -48.85 -39.91
#